data_AF-A0A8K0MML0-F1
#
_entry.id   AF-A0A8K0MML0-F1
#
_cell.length_a   1.000
_cell.length_b   1.000
_cell.length_c   1.000
_cell.angle_alpha   90.00
_cell.angle_beta   90.00
_cell.angle_gamma   90.00
#
_symmetry.space_group_name_H-M   'P 1'
#
loop_
_entity.id
_entity.type
_entity.pdbx_description
1 polymer ?
#
loop_
_entity_poly.entity_id
_entity_poly.type
_entity_poly.pdbx_seq_one_letter_code
_entity_poly.pdbx_strand_id
1 'polypeptide(L)'
;MVVLLLCSGLANSLQSRAATFDVRNNCGFTVWAAAIPGGGLQLDPGQTWSFNVNASTARGRIWARTGCNFNEAGRGTCETGDCDGVIQCTAYGQPPNTLADYALNQYNNLDFFGISLVDGFNVPMEFSATSNDCTRGSDAPLISTHFSCPGGTDYKVVFCPSKAIAQMHIQNNCSFTVWAAAKPGGGRQLNKGETWTLNVKYQGRIWGRTNCDFDENGRGKCDGGDCDGLLQCQTGPRAPCTLAEYSIGQNNVDNLDISLVDGFNVPIGISPTNTSSKSKNCRPIKCAADVNEPCPMELRDPGGCNNPCTVFRNDQFCCRSNICEPTNYSKFFKHLCPDAYSYPLDDATTVISCLTGTSGYNIMFCP
;
A
#
# COMPACT_ATOMS: atom_id res chain seq x y z
N MET A 1 -25.00 -39.92 55.09
CA MET A 1 -24.45 -40.04 53.74
C MET A 1 -24.79 -38.77 52.96
N VAL A 2 -23.86 -37.82 52.92
CA VAL A 2 -23.91 -36.67 52.00
C VAL A 2 -22.48 -36.55 51.47
N VAL A 3 -22.29 -36.91 50.21
CA VAL A 3 -21.01 -36.82 49.50
C VAL A 3 -20.94 -35.41 48.91
N LEU A 4 -20.05 -34.56 49.42
CA LEU A 4 -19.69 -33.30 48.76
C LEU A 4 -18.70 -33.60 47.64
N LEU A 5 -19.15 -33.47 46.39
CA LEU A 5 -18.31 -33.44 45.20
C LEU A 5 -17.64 -32.06 45.09
N LEU A 6 -16.34 -32.00 45.36
CA LEU A 6 -15.50 -30.86 44.98
C LEU A 6 -15.22 -30.95 43.49
N CYS A 7 -15.84 -30.09 42.71
CA CYS A 7 -15.55 -29.92 41.29
C CYS A 7 -14.30 -29.04 41.16
N SER A 8 -13.12 -29.65 40.99
CA SER A 8 -11.89 -28.95 40.65
C SER A 8 -11.95 -28.51 39.19
N GLY A 9 -12.40 -27.27 38.96
CA GLY A 9 -12.32 -26.62 37.66
C GLY A 9 -10.85 -26.34 37.30
N LEU A 10 -10.31 -27.10 36.37
CA LEU A 10 -9.10 -26.72 35.63
C LEU A 10 -9.48 -25.53 34.75
N ALA A 11 -9.15 -24.31 35.19
CA ALA A 11 -9.11 -23.16 34.30
C ALA A 11 -7.96 -23.40 33.30
N ASN A 12 -8.30 -23.82 32.08
CA ASN A 12 -7.36 -23.80 30.96
C ASN A 12 -7.02 -22.33 30.68
N SER A 13 -5.91 -21.86 31.23
CA SER A 13 -5.31 -20.59 30.80
C SER A 13 -4.90 -20.76 29.34
N LEU A 14 -5.58 -20.05 28.43
CA LEU A 14 -5.11 -19.86 27.06
C LEU A 14 -3.76 -19.14 27.15
N GLN A 15 -2.68 -19.90 27.10
CA GLN A 15 -1.33 -19.35 27.17
C GLN A 15 -1.04 -18.69 25.82
N SER A 16 -0.96 -17.37 25.81
CA SER A 16 -0.68 -16.57 24.62
C SER A 16 0.68 -16.94 24.04
N ARG A 17 0.71 -17.28 22.75
CA ARG A 17 1.91 -17.73 22.03
C ARG A 17 2.88 -16.57 21.82
N ALA A 18 4.17 -16.74 22.16
CA ALA A 18 5.22 -15.78 21.83
C ALA A 18 5.23 -15.44 20.33
N ALA A 19 5.52 -14.18 20.01
CA ALA A 19 5.66 -13.74 18.62
C ALA A 19 7.10 -13.95 18.15
N THR A 20 7.26 -14.44 16.93
CA THR A 20 8.56 -14.55 16.26
C THR A 20 8.81 -13.27 15.47
N PHE A 21 9.99 -12.68 15.61
CA PHE A 21 10.46 -11.55 14.80
C PHE A 21 11.59 -12.00 13.88
N ASP A 22 11.42 -11.78 12.58
CA ASP A 22 12.46 -11.96 11.57
C ASP A 22 13.02 -10.60 11.13
N VAL A 23 14.24 -10.29 11.53
CA VAL A 23 14.95 -9.05 11.21
C VAL A 23 15.93 -9.29 10.08
N ARG A 24 15.73 -8.65 8.92
CA ARG A 24 16.57 -8.83 7.73
C ARG A 24 17.34 -7.57 7.38
N ASN A 25 18.62 -7.72 7.06
CA ASN A 25 19.41 -6.64 6.48
C ASN A 25 19.38 -6.71 4.94
N ASN A 26 18.68 -5.78 4.28
CA ASN A 26 18.76 -5.58 2.83
C ASN A 26 19.63 -4.37 2.44
N CYS A 27 20.28 -3.72 3.41
CA CYS A 27 21.19 -2.63 3.12
C CYS A 27 22.40 -3.15 2.33
N GLY A 28 23.00 -2.27 1.52
CA GLY A 28 24.27 -2.56 0.84
C GLY A 28 25.48 -2.55 1.79
N PHE A 29 25.26 -2.49 3.10
CA PHE A 29 26.26 -2.40 4.15
C PHE A 29 25.82 -3.19 5.38
N THR A 30 26.79 -3.56 6.24
CA THR A 30 26.55 -4.26 7.50
C THR A 30 25.75 -3.39 8.49
N VAL A 31 24.75 -4.00 9.13
CA VAL A 31 23.93 -3.38 10.17
C VAL A 31 24.07 -4.19 11.46
N TRP A 32 24.24 -3.53 12.59
CA TRP A 32 24.19 -4.20 13.90
C TRP A 32 22.78 -4.06 14.46
N ALA A 33 21.91 -5.00 14.09
CA ALA A 33 20.54 -5.05 14.54
C ALA A 33 20.48 -5.08 16.08
N ALA A 34 19.52 -4.37 16.64
CA ALA A 34 19.28 -4.27 18.07
C ALA A 34 17.79 -4.41 18.37
N ALA A 35 17.48 -5.05 19.49
CA ALA A 35 16.12 -5.23 19.96
C ALA A 35 16.04 -5.23 21.49
N ILE A 36 14.96 -4.65 22.01
CA ILE A 36 14.56 -4.84 23.41
C ILE A 36 13.09 -5.21 23.45
N PRO A 37 12.74 -6.38 24.03
CA PRO A 37 13.65 -7.49 24.33
C PRO A 37 14.27 -8.07 23.05
N GLY A 38 15.44 -8.72 23.17
CA GLY A 38 16.06 -9.48 22.07
C GLY A 38 17.58 -9.38 22.00
N GLY A 39 18.18 -8.31 22.51
CA GLY A 39 19.63 -8.10 22.49
C GLY A 39 20.09 -7.48 21.18
N GLY A 40 21.09 -8.07 20.52
CA GLY A 40 21.52 -7.60 19.21
C GLY A 40 22.45 -8.54 18.46
N LEU A 41 22.55 -8.34 17.15
CA LEU A 41 23.33 -9.19 16.26
C LEU A 41 23.89 -8.38 15.08
N GLN A 42 25.14 -8.66 14.68
CA GLN A 42 25.68 -8.14 13.43
C GLN A 42 25.04 -8.89 12.25
N LEU A 43 24.52 -8.14 11.28
CA LEU A 43 23.94 -8.66 10.05
C LEU A 43 24.65 -8.05 8.84
N ASP A 44 25.36 -8.88 8.10
CA ASP A 44 25.87 -8.53 6.78
C ASP A 44 24.73 -8.50 5.74
N PRO A 45 24.92 -7.85 4.58
CA PRO A 45 23.91 -7.77 3.54
C PRO A 45 23.29 -9.13 3.19
N GLY A 46 21.96 -9.20 3.25
CA GLY A 46 21.17 -10.39 2.95
C GLY A 46 20.98 -11.37 4.12
N GLN A 47 21.59 -11.14 5.29
CA GLN A 47 21.41 -11.97 6.48
C GLN A 47 20.10 -11.65 7.21
N THR A 48 19.60 -12.64 7.96
CA THR A 48 18.38 -12.56 8.75
C THR A 48 18.66 -13.04 10.18
N TRP A 49 18.06 -12.37 11.16
CA TRP A 49 18.05 -12.73 12.57
C TRP A 49 16.63 -13.00 13.04
N SER A 50 16.40 -14.19 13.61
CA SER A 50 15.10 -14.59 14.14
C SER A 50 15.16 -14.72 15.65
N PHE A 51 14.19 -14.16 16.37
CA PHE A 51 14.06 -14.30 17.82
C PHE A 51 12.61 -14.24 18.28
N ASN A 52 12.34 -14.81 19.46
CA ASN A 52 10.99 -14.85 20.05
C ASN A 52 10.83 -13.76 21.11
N VAL A 53 9.64 -13.18 21.15
CA VAL A 53 9.25 -12.18 22.15
C VAL A 53 7.97 -12.62 22.86
N ASN A 54 7.96 -12.51 24.19
CA ASN A 54 6.85 -12.95 25.01
C ASN A 54 5.55 -12.18 24.69
N ALA A 55 4.44 -12.90 24.64
CA ALA A 55 3.10 -12.42 24.32
C ALA A 55 2.42 -11.63 25.46
N SER A 56 3.18 -10.78 26.13
CA SER A 56 2.71 -9.79 27.10
C SER A 56 3.63 -8.57 27.13
N THR A 57 4.53 -8.46 26.15
CA THR A 57 5.51 -7.38 26.05
C THR A 57 4.78 -6.07 25.81
N ALA A 58 4.70 -5.22 26.84
CA ALA A 58 3.96 -3.96 26.77
C ALA A 58 4.67 -2.89 25.94
N ARG A 59 6.00 -2.96 25.83
CA ARG A 59 6.83 -2.03 25.04
C ARG A 59 8.09 -2.73 24.54
N GLY A 60 8.18 -2.90 23.23
CA GLY A 60 9.37 -3.42 22.57
C GLY A 60 9.82 -2.51 21.44
N ARG A 61 11.13 -2.58 21.14
CA ARG A 61 11.77 -1.81 20.07
C ARG A 61 12.73 -2.69 19.29
N ILE A 62 12.77 -2.51 17.97
CA ILE A 62 13.81 -3.01 17.08
C ILE A 62 14.37 -1.84 16.27
N TRP A 63 15.69 -1.75 16.13
CA TRP A 63 16.32 -0.68 15.36
C TRP A 63 17.66 -1.13 14.75
N ALA A 64 18.11 -0.37 13.75
CA ALA A 64 19.41 -0.54 13.12
C ALA A 64 20.47 0.32 13.82
N ARG A 65 21.70 -0.21 13.93
CA ARG A 65 22.89 0.56 14.31
C ARG A 65 23.89 0.54 13.16
N THR A 66 24.58 1.66 12.95
CA THR A 66 25.55 1.84 11.86
C THR A 66 26.91 2.24 12.39
N GLY A 67 27.97 1.94 11.63
CA GLY A 67 29.33 2.34 11.98
C GLY A 67 29.83 1.76 13.29
N CYS A 68 29.40 0.54 13.66
CA CYS A 68 29.78 -0.04 14.94
C CYS A 68 31.15 -0.72 14.89
N ASN A 69 31.84 -0.68 16.01
CA ASN A 69 33.07 -1.42 16.24
C ASN A 69 33.01 -2.08 17.62
N PHE A 70 32.90 -3.41 17.67
CA PHE A 70 32.84 -4.19 18.91
C PHE A 70 34.07 -5.11 19.00
N ASN A 71 34.61 -5.25 20.22
CA ASN A 71 35.65 -6.24 20.52
C ASN A 71 35.05 -7.64 20.72
N GLU A 72 35.92 -8.64 20.96
CA GLU A 72 35.51 -10.03 21.20
C GLU A 72 34.60 -10.22 22.43
N ALA A 73 34.65 -9.28 23.39
CA ALA A 73 33.78 -9.27 24.55
C ALA A 73 32.41 -8.62 24.27
N GLY A 74 32.15 -8.20 23.03
CA GLY A 74 30.91 -7.53 22.63
C GLY A 74 30.78 -6.09 23.10
N ARG A 75 31.88 -5.45 23.52
CA ARG A 75 31.92 -4.03 23.94
C ARG A 75 32.50 -3.15 22.86
N GLY A 76 31.95 -1.96 22.68
CA GLY A 76 32.23 -1.12 21.52
C GLY A 76 31.43 0.17 21.51
N THR A 77 31.28 0.74 20.32
CA THR A 77 30.48 1.93 20.06
C THR A 77 29.93 1.90 18.65
N CYS A 78 28.76 2.49 18.43
CA CYS A 78 28.18 2.75 17.12
C CYS A 78 28.07 4.26 16.84
N GLU A 79 28.13 4.64 15.57
CA GLU A 79 27.90 6.03 15.15
C GLU A 79 26.44 6.45 15.32
N THR A 80 25.50 5.52 15.08
CA THR A 80 24.06 5.74 15.28
C THR A 80 23.40 4.55 15.98
N GLY A 81 22.36 4.82 16.77
CA GLY A 81 21.55 3.79 17.43
C GLY A 81 22.26 3.02 18.54
N ASP A 82 23.43 3.45 19.01
CA ASP A 82 24.21 2.75 20.04
C ASP A 82 23.37 2.49 21.31
N CYS A 83 23.59 1.37 21.98
CA CYS A 83 22.85 1.00 23.19
C CYS A 83 23.83 0.75 24.35
N ASP A 84 24.46 1.84 24.81
CA ASP A 84 25.45 1.84 25.90
C ASP A 84 26.70 0.99 25.60
N GLY A 85 27.12 0.97 24.35
CA GLY A 85 28.38 0.37 23.92
C GLY A 85 28.45 -1.15 23.98
N VAL A 86 27.30 -1.84 23.92
CA VAL A 86 27.25 -3.31 23.92
C VAL A 86 26.52 -3.87 22.71
N ILE A 87 26.99 -5.01 22.17
CA ILE A 87 26.31 -5.65 21.03
C ILE A 87 24.97 -6.26 21.46
N GLN A 88 24.89 -6.82 22.67
CA GLN A 88 23.66 -7.33 23.28
C GLN A 88 22.97 -6.22 24.08
N CYS A 89 22.03 -5.52 23.45
CA CYS A 89 21.36 -4.37 24.07
C CYS A 89 20.54 -4.76 25.31
N THR A 90 20.73 -4.00 26.38
CA THR A 90 19.90 -4.04 27.60
C THR A 90 19.18 -2.72 27.86
N ALA A 91 19.54 -1.66 27.11
CA ALA A 91 18.90 -0.34 27.11
C ALA A 91 18.52 0.12 25.69
N TYR A 92 17.57 1.07 25.59
CA TYR A 92 17.14 1.60 24.30
C TYR A 92 18.30 2.29 23.56
N GLY A 93 18.24 2.29 22.22
CA GLY A 93 19.27 2.92 21.39
C GLY A 93 19.22 4.44 21.44
N GLN A 94 20.39 5.06 21.40
CA GLN A 94 20.55 6.52 21.37
C GLN A 94 20.19 7.09 19.98
N PRO A 95 19.48 8.23 19.92
CA PRO A 95 19.22 8.95 18.67
C PRO A 95 20.51 9.32 17.89
N PRO A 96 20.49 9.36 16.55
CA PRO A 96 19.33 9.10 15.70
C PRO A 96 19.11 7.62 15.42
N ASN A 97 17.87 7.13 15.53
CA ASN A 97 17.49 5.79 15.07
C ASN A 97 16.03 5.69 14.61
N THR A 98 15.81 5.03 13.48
CA THR A 98 14.46 4.62 13.04
C THR A 98 14.01 3.44 13.89
N LEU A 99 12.82 3.52 14.48
CA LEU A 99 12.32 2.51 15.43
C LEU A 99 11.17 1.69 14.83
N ALA A 100 11.22 0.37 15.02
CA ALA A 100 10.04 -0.50 14.99
C ALA A 100 9.55 -0.65 16.44
N ASP A 101 8.48 0.06 16.78
CA ASP A 101 7.82 0.01 18.09
C ASP A 101 6.70 -1.03 18.08
N TYR A 102 6.60 -1.83 19.14
CA TYR A 102 5.53 -2.82 19.27
C TYR A 102 5.11 -3.08 20.72
N ALA A 103 3.90 -3.60 20.88
CA ALA A 103 3.34 -4.13 22.11
C ALA A 103 2.49 -5.37 21.79
N LEU A 104 2.70 -6.48 22.48
CA LEU A 104 2.12 -7.78 22.11
C LEU A 104 1.06 -8.22 23.09
N ASN A 105 -0.09 -8.64 22.56
CA ASN A 105 -1.22 -9.22 23.27
C ASN A 105 -1.66 -8.32 24.45
N GLN A 106 -1.94 -7.08 24.09
CA GLN A 106 -2.37 -6.03 25.01
C GLN A 106 -3.91 -6.02 25.08
N TYR A 107 -4.53 -4.84 24.99
CA TYR A 107 -5.98 -4.70 25.03
C TYR A 107 -6.67 -5.58 23.97
N ASN A 108 -7.71 -6.32 24.37
CA ASN A 108 -8.48 -7.23 23.53
C ASN A 108 -7.67 -8.33 22.82
N ASN A 109 -6.56 -8.79 23.42
CA ASN A 109 -5.65 -9.77 22.83
C ASN A 109 -5.11 -9.31 21.46
N LEU A 110 -4.88 -8.00 21.31
CA LEU A 110 -4.32 -7.43 20.10
C LEU A 110 -2.83 -7.12 20.29
N ASP A 111 -2.08 -7.40 19.25
CA ASP A 111 -0.73 -6.88 19.05
C ASP A 111 -0.84 -5.51 18.38
N PHE A 112 0.04 -4.60 18.75
CA PHE A 112 0.06 -3.20 18.35
C PHE A 112 1.47 -2.89 17.87
N PHE A 113 1.63 -2.38 16.66
CA PHE A 113 2.96 -2.13 16.11
C PHE A 113 3.00 -1.00 15.08
N GLY A 114 4.18 -0.43 14.87
CA GLY A 114 4.40 0.62 13.88
C GLY A 114 5.84 1.09 13.81
N ILE A 115 6.11 1.94 12.82
CA ILE A 115 7.40 2.63 12.69
C ILE A 115 7.29 3.99 13.37
N SER A 116 8.31 4.36 14.15
CA SER A 116 8.41 5.64 14.84
C SER A 116 9.71 6.34 14.49
N LEU A 117 9.62 7.65 14.30
CA LEU A 117 10.75 8.55 14.06
C LEU A 117 10.94 9.53 15.23
N VAL A 118 10.38 9.22 16.41
CA VAL A 118 10.50 10.05 17.61
C VAL A 118 11.95 10.29 18.00
N ASP A 119 12.80 9.29 17.78
CA ASP A 119 14.24 9.30 18.06
C ASP A 119 15.07 9.59 16.78
N GLY A 120 14.44 10.16 15.74
CA GLY A 120 15.09 10.53 14.48
C GLY A 120 15.07 9.44 13.41
N PHE A 121 15.95 9.58 12.40
CA PHE A 121 16.07 8.66 11.27
C PHE A 121 17.54 8.31 11.03
N ASN A 122 17.85 7.03 10.83
CA ASN A 122 19.18 6.58 10.42
C ASN A 122 19.14 5.61 9.23
N VAL A 123 18.28 4.59 9.29
CA VAL A 123 18.17 3.53 8.28
C VAL A 123 16.70 3.38 7.87
N PRO A 124 16.38 3.31 6.57
CA PRO A 124 15.01 3.03 6.12
C PRO A 124 14.58 1.64 6.57
N MET A 125 13.33 1.50 6.99
CA MET A 125 12.81 0.29 7.61
C MET A 125 11.43 -0.04 7.04
N GLU A 126 11.14 -1.33 6.90
CA GLU A 126 9.79 -1.88 6.79
C GLU A 126 9.50 -2.70 8.05
N PHE A 127 8.26 -2.62 8.53
CA PHE A 127 7.76 -3.44 9.63
C PHE A 127 6.37 -3.97 9.25
N SER A 128 6.26 -5.29 9.10
CA SER A 128 5.05 -5.96 8.63
C SER A 128 4.74 -7.22 9.45
N ALA A 129 3.46 -7.59 9.48
CA ALA A 129 3.00 -8.87 10.03
C ALA A 129 3.13 -9.96 8.96
N THR A 130 3.30 -11.22 9.39
CA THR A 130 3.27 -12.39 8.50
C THR A 130 1.85 -12.89 8.22
N SER A 131 0.86 -12.38 8.94
CA SER A 131 -0.57 -12.66 8.76
C SER A 131 -1.30 -11.47 8.10
N ASN A 132 -2.42 -11.75 7.43
CA ASN A 132 -3.24 -10.74 6.74
C ASN A 132 -4.40 -10.21 7.59
N ASP A 133 -4.53 -10.66 8.85
CA ASP A 133 -5.68 -10.36 9.71
C ASP A 133 -5.51 -9.03 10.49
N CYS A 134 -4.56 -8.20 10.07
CA CYS A 134 -4.22 -6.94 10.73
C CYS A 134 -5.02 -5.77 10.16
N THR A 135 -5.41 -4.84 11.02
CA THR A 135 -6.17 -3.64 10.68
C THR A 135 -5.36 -2.38 11.02
N ARG A 136 -5.62 -1.28 10.31
CA ARG A 136 -5.05 0.03 10.66
C ARG A 136 -5.92 0.66 11.76
N GLY A 137 -5.32 1.01 12.90
CA GLY A 137 -6.04 1.71 13.97
C GLY A 137 -6.24 3.18 13.63
N SER A 138 -7.47 3.70 13.82
CA SER A 138 -7.79 5.13 13.67
C SER A 138 -7.57 5.94 14.95
N ASP A 139 -7.46 5.30 16.12
CA ASP A 139 -7.46 6.00 17.41
C ASP A 139 -6.54 5.32 18.43
N ALA A 140 -5.31 5.80 18.59
CA ALA A 140 -4.50 5.56 19.79
C ALA A 140 -3.72 6.84 20.15
N PRO A 141 -3.66 7.27 21.43
CA PRO A 141 -3.41 8.69 21.72
C PRO A 141 -1.96 9.16 21.61
N LEU A 142 -0.98 8.36 21.18
CA LEU A 142 0.44 8.74 21.36
C LEU A 142 1.44 8.38 20.25
N ILE A 143 1.07 7.74 19.13
CA ILE A 143 2.07 7.38 18.09
C ILE A 143 1.43 7.43 16.68
N SER A 144 2.13 8.05 15.73
CA SER A 144 1.59 8.49 14.43
C SER A 144 1.22 7.39 13.41
N THR A 145 1.51 6.11 13.64
CA THR A 145 0.99 5.00 12.80
C THR A 145 0.93 3.71 13.61
N HIS A 146 -0.27 3.26 14.02
CA HIS A 146 -0.45 1.98 14.71
C HIS A 146 -1.28 1.02 13.85
N PHE A 147 -0.73 -0.15 13.57
CA PHE A 147 -1.46 -1.32 13.09
C PHE A 147 -1.80 -2.20 14.29
N SER A 148 -2.95 -2.88 14.22
CA SER A 148 -3.37 -3.88 15.19
C SER A 148 -3.54 -5.24 14.54
N CYS A 149 -3.01 -6.29 15.14
CA CYS A 149 -3.18 -7.68 14.70
C CYS A 149 -3.75 -8.54 15.85
N PRO A 150 -4.37 -9.69 15.56
CA PRO A 150 -4.64 -10.70 16.58
C PRO A 150 -3.35 -11.15 17.28
N GLY A 151 -3.44 -11.37 18.59
CA GLY A 151 -2.32 -11.82 19.41
C GLY A 151 -1.71 -13.14 18.93
N GLY A 152 -0.39 -13.24 19.03
CA GLY A 152 0.37 -14.40 18.55
C GLY A 152 0.73 -14.33 17.07
N THR A 153 0.59 -13.16 16.46
CA THR A 153 1.06 -12.88 15.09
C THR A 153 2.59 -12.84 15.07
N ASP A 154 3.20 -13.38 14.02
CA ASP A 154 4.65 -13.26 13.80
C ASP A 154 4.94 -12.05 12.89
N TYR A 155 6.15 -11.51 12.97
CA TYR A 155 6.50 -10.22 12.40
C TYR A 155 7.81 -10.26 11.63
N LYS A 156 7.92 -9.34 10.66
CA LYS A 156 9.13 -9.12 9.87
C LYS A 156 9.55 -7.66 9.95
N VAL A 157 10.83 -7.43 10.22
CA VAL A 157 11.47 -6.12 10.13
C VAL A 157 12.55 -6.19 9.05
N VAL A 158 12.52 -5.28 8.08
CA VAL A 158 13.51 -5.23 7.00
C VAL A 158 14.22 -3.89 7.02
N PHE A 159 15.53 -3.89 7.22
CA PHE A 159 16.38 -2.71 7.06
C PHE A 159 16.74 -2.53 5.59
N CYS A 160 16.68 -1.28 5.12
CA CYS A 160 16.76 -0.93 3.71
C CYS A 160 15.87 -1.82 2.84
N PRO A 161 14.55 -1.88 3.12
CA PRO A 161 13.65 -2.67 2.30
C PRO A 161 13.83 -2.24 0.85
N SER A 162 13.85 -3.22 -0.05
CA SER A 162 13.80 -2.93 -1.48
C SER A 162 12.59 -2.04 -1.69
N LYS A 163 12.75 -0.85 -2.27
CA LYS A 163 11.60 -0.03 -2.66
C LYS A 163 10.69 -0.95 -3.45
N ALA A 164 9.49 -1.22 -2.95
CA ALA A 164 8.53 -2.05 -3.64
C ALA A 164 8.30 -1.43 -5.02
N ILE A 165 8.82 -2.09 -6.05
CA ILE A 165 8.66 -1.70 -7.44
C ILE A 165 7.69 -2.71 -8.02
N ALA A 166 6.50 -2.25 -8.38
CA ALA A 166 5.59 -3.03 -9.19
C ALA A 166 5.84 -2.71 -10.66
N GLN A 167 5.84 -3.74 -11.50
CA GLN A 167 5.92 -3.57 -12.94
C GLN A 167 4.49 -3.52 -13.50
N MET A 168 4.14 -2.40 -14.13
CA MET A 168 2.85 -2.15 -14.79
C MET A 168 3.03 -2.35 -16.29
N HIS A 169 2.36 -3.34 -16.87
CA HIS A 169 2.31 -3.59 -18.30
C HIS A 169 1.03 -2.94 -18.87
N ILE A 170 1.18 -1.76 -19.45
CA ILE A 170 0.07 -0.96 -19.96
C ILE A 170 -0.11 -1.28 -21.44
N GLN A 171 -1.20 -1.94 -21.81
CA GLN A 171 -1.47 -2.38 -23.17
C GLN A 171 -2.69 -1.67 -23.75
N ASN A 172 -2.58 -1.24 -25.01
CA ASN A 172 -3.72 -0.76 -25.76
C ASN A 172 -4.34 -1.89 -26.60
N ASN A 173 -5.54 -2.36 -26.25
CA ASN A 173 -6.31 -3.31 -27.06
C ASN A 173 -7.48 -2.64 -27.81
N CYS A 174 -7.62 -1.31 -27.69
CA CYS A 174 -8.63 -0.56 -28.42
C CYS A 174 -8.39 -0.61 -29.94
N SER A 175 -9.45 -0.41 -30.71
CA SER A 175 -9.36 -0.27 -32.17
C SER A 175 -8.75 1.06 -32.61
N PHE A 176 -8.48 1.97 -31.67
CA PHE A 176 -7.94 3.31 -31.88
C PHE A 176 -6.69 3.55 -31.02
N THR A 177 -5.93 4.58 -31.40
CA THR A 177 -4.73 5.03 -30.67
C THR A 177 -5.10 5.60 -29.31
N VAL A 178 -4.38 5.19 -28.27
CA VAL A 178 -4.49 5.75 -26.92
C VAL A 178 -3.16 6.37 -26.55
N TRP A 179 -3.16 7.61 -26.04
CA TRP A 179 -1.99 8.20 -25.42
C TRP A 179 -2.00 7.87 -23.94
N ALA A 180 -1.45 6.71 -23.60
CA ALA A 180 -1.31 6.29 -22.21
C ALA A 180 -0.57 7.36 -21.39
N ALA A 181 -0.97 7.51 -20.14
CA ALA A 181 -0.41 8.47 -19.22
C ALA A 181 -0.32 7.87 -17.81
N ALA A 182 0.66 8.33 -17.06
CA ALA A 182 0.89 7.92 -15.69
C ALA A 182 1.45 9.07 -14.86
N LYS A 183 0.98 9.19 -13.62
CA LYS A 183 1.54 10.10 -12.62
C LYS A 183 1.79 9.33 -11.31
N PRO A 184 3.06 9.15 -10.92
CA PRO A 184 4.28 9.43 -11.68
C PRO A 184 4.45 8.48 -12.89
N GLY A 185 5.08 8.94 -13.96
CA GLY A 185 5.48 8.07 -15.10
C GLY A 185 5.55 8.73 -16.46
N GLY A 186 4.86 9.87 -16.66
CA GLY A 186 4.85 10.61 -17.92
C GLY A 186 3.74 10.12 -18.86
N GLY A 187 4.03 9.98 -20.15
CA GLY A 187 3.04 9.47 -21.10
C GLY A 187 3.66 8.94 -22.38
N ARG A 188 2.89 8.13 -23.11
CA ARG A 188 3.34 7.46 -24.32
C ARG A 188 2.16 7.18 -25.24
N GLN A 189 2.33 7.45 -26.54
CA GLN A 189 1.39 6.98 -27.55
C GLN A 189 1.47 5.47 -27.68
N LEU A 190 0.31 4.80 -27.64
CA LEU A 190 0.15 3.37 -27.88
C LEU A 190 -0.85 3.14 -29.01
N ASN A 191 -0.38 2.60 -30.11
CA ASN A 191 -1.22 2.04 -31.16
C ASN A 191 -1.82 0.70 -30.69
N LYS A 192 -2.79 0.18 -31.45
CA LYS A 192 -3.41 -1.12 -31.14
C LYS A 192 -2.34 -2.22 -31.02
N GLY A 193 -2.39 -2.96 -29.92
CA GLY A 193 -1.49 -4.06 -29.60
C GLY A 193 -0.16 -3.64 -28.96
N GLU A 194 0.15 -2.34 -28.89
CA GLU A 194 1.37 -1.86 -28.26
C GLU A 194 1.27 -1.87 -26.73
N THR A 195 2.44 -2.08 -26.10
CA THR A 195 2.58 -2.16 -24.65
C THR A 195 3.65 -1.18 -24.16
N TRP A 196 3.37 -0.51 -23.04
CA TRP A 196 4.29 0.30 -22.27
C TRP A 196 4.48 -0.30 -20.89
N THR A 197 5.72 -0.62 -20.56
CA THR A 197 6.08 -1.12 -19.24
C THR A 197 6.60 0.02 -18.35
N LEU A 198 6.01 0.17 -17.18
CA LEU A 198 6.42 1.12 -16.14
C LEU A 198 6.80 0.43 -14.84
N ASN A 199 7.85 0.92 -14.20
CA ASN A 199 8.21 0.55 -12.83
C ASN A 199 7.65 1.62 -11.89
N VAL A 200 6.69 1.26 -11.06
CA VAL A 200 6.00 2.20 -10.17
C VAL A 200 6.27 1.89 -8.69
N LYS A 201 6.11 2.91 -7.85
CA LYS A 201 6.34 2.87 -6.40
C LYS A 201 5.36 3.80 -5.70
N TYR A 202 5.13 3.57 -4.40
CA TYR A 202 4.21 4.37 -3.60
C TYR A 202 2.84 4.43 -4.28
N GLN A 203 2.23 5.61 -4.36
CA GLN A 203 0.93 5.82 -4.98
C GLN A 203 1.03 6.49 -6.35
N GLY A 204 0.04 6.25 -7.20
CA GLY A 204 -0.08 6.93 -8.48
C GLY A 204 -1.32 6.54 -9.27
N ARG A 205 -1.39 7.10 -10.48
CA ARG A 205 -2.52 6.95 -11.41
C ARG A 205 -2.02 6.60 -12.79
N ILE A 206 -2.75 5.74 -13.50
CA ILE A 206 -2.55 5.41 -14.91
C ILE A 206 -3.89 5.61 -15.62
N TRP A 207 -3.86 6.22 -16.81
CA TRP A 207 -5.07 6.45 -17.60
C TRP A 207 -4.79 6.50 -19.11
N GLY A 208 -5.86 6.36 -19.89
CA GLY A 208 -5.83 6.51 -21.34
C GLY A 208 -6.29 7.90 -21.76
N ARG A 209 -5.61 8.51 -22.72
CA ARG A 209 -6.03 9.77 -23.35
C ARG A 209 -6.43 9.53 -24.79
N THR A 210 -7.45 10.26 -25.25
CA THR A 210 -8.09 10.08 -26.54
C THR A 210 -8.00 11.34 -27.40
N ASN A 211 -7.97 11.15 -28.72
CA ASN A 211 -7.92 12.22 -29.73
C ASN A 211 -6.88 13.30 -29.41
N CYS A 212 -5.65 12.87 -29.13
CA CYS A 212 -4.59 13.82 -28.84
C CYS A 212 -3.89 14.28 -30.11
N ASP A 213 -3.50 15.55 -30.10
CA ASP A 213 -2.58 16.13 -31.08
C ASP A 213 -1.45 16.80 -30.32
N PHE A 214 -0.20 16.40 -30.60
CA PHE A 214 1.01 16.89 -29.94
C PHE A 214 2.02 17.33 -30.99
N ASP A 215 2.65 18.48 -30.75
CA ASP A 215 3.78 18.96 -31.52
C ASP A 215 5.06 18.13 -31.25
N GLU A 216 6.12 18.44 -31.98
CA GLU A 216 7.44 17.83 -31.86
C GLU A 216 8.10 18.03 -30.48
N ASN A 217 7.64 19.01 -29.69
CA ASN A 217 8.07 19.24 -28.31
C ASN A 217 7.19 18.50 -27.29
N GLY A 218 6.22 17.72 -27.74
CA GLY A 218 5.27 17.01 -26.90
C GLY A 218 4.26 17.93 -26.22
N ARG A 219 3.94 19.09 -26.80
CA ARG A 219 2.90 20.01 -26.33
C ARG A 219 1.70 19.98 -27.25
N GLY A 220 0.51 20.07 -26.69
CA GLY A 220 -0.69 19.84 -27.46
C GLY A 220 -1.95 19.75 -26.61
N LYS A 221 -2.89 18.90 -27.02
CA LYS A 221 -4.16 18.71 -26.31
C LYS A 221 -4.76 17.35 -26.62
N CYS A 222 -5.43 16.76 -25.63
CA CYS A 222 -6.34 15.63 -25.79
C CYS A 222 -7.80 16.03 -25.52
N ASP A 223 -8.76 15.31 -26.11
CA ASP A 223 -10.19 15.50 -25.79
C ASP A 223 -10.53 14.93 -24.41
N GLY A 224 -10.08 13.69 -24.12
CA GLY A 224 -10.27 13.03 -22.83
C GLY A 224 -8.94 12.78 -22.10
N GLY A 225 -8.89 13.05 -20.80
CA GLY A 225 -7.75 12.73 -19.93
C GLY A 225 -6.51 13.62 -20.11
N ASP A 226 -6.63 14.80 -20.73
CA ASP A 226 -5.50 15.72 -20.93
C ASP A 226 -4.78 16.08 -19.62
N CYS A 227 -3.47 16.31 -19.67
CA CYS A 227 -2.64 16.61 -18.49
C CYS A 227 -1.84 17.90 -18.70
N ASP A 228 -2.57 19.01 -18.81
CA ASP A 228 -2.08 20.36 -19.09
C ASP A 228 -1.36 20.48 -20.44
N GLY A 229 -1.88 19.79 -21.44
CA GLY A 229 -1.37 19.82 -22.81
C GLY A 229 0.00 19.19 -23.00
N LEU A 230 0.42 18.28 -22.12
CA LEU A 230 1.74 17.64 -22.19
C LEU A 230 1.62 16.16 -22.61
N LEU A 231 2.46 15.71 -23.54
CA LEU A 231 2.61 14.29 -23.84
C LEU A 231 3.16 13.55 -22.61
N GLN A 232 4.15 14.14 -21.93
CA GLN A 232 4.78 13.64 -20.71
C GLN A 232 4.13 14.23 -19.46
N CYS A 233 3.03 13.62 -19.00
CA CYS A 233 2.24 14.14 -17.89
C CYS A 233 3.03 14.37 -16.60
N GLN A 234 2.88 15.56 -16.01
CA GLN A 234 3.39 15.93 -14.69
C GLN A 234 2.24 16.20 -13.70
N THR A 235 1.04 16.43 -14.22
CA THR A 235 -0.20 16.68 -13.47
C THR A 235 -1.19 15.54 -13.63
N GLY A 236 -2.27 15.56 -12.85
CA GLY A 236 -3.34 14.57 -12.97
C GLY A 236 -4.16 14.81 -14.25
N PRO A 237 -5.05 13.87 -14.62
CA PRO A 237 -5.89 14.04 -15.79
C PRO A 237 -6.94 15.12 -15.57
N ARG A 238 -7.36 15.74 -16.67
CA ARG A 238 -8.61 16.47 -16.78
C ARG A 238 -9.74 15.49 -17.13
N ALA A 239 -10.82 15.57 -16.37
CA ALA A 239 -12.05 14.82 -16.62
C ALA A 239 -12.68 15.16 -18.00
N PRO A 240 -13.38 14.21 -18.65
CA PRO A 240 -13.65 12.85 -18.17
C PRO A 240 -12.47 11.90 -18.36
N CYS A 241 -12.20 11.04 -17.36
CA CYS A 241 -11.07 10.13 -17.41
C CYS A 241 -11.27 8.88 -16.53
N THR A 242 -11.23 7.70 -17.15
CA THR A 242 -11.19 6.42 -16.44
C THR A 242 -9.80 6.23 -15.82
N LEU A 243 -9.74 6.00 -14.51
CA LEU A 243 -8.48 5.87 -13.77
C LEU A 243 -8.21 4.43 -13.34
N ALA A 244 -6.97 4.00 -13.47
CA ALA A 244 -6.39 2.95 -12.62
C ALA A 244 -5.56 3.64 -11.54
N GLU A 245 -5.94 3.46 -10.27
CA GLU A 245 -5.21 4.00 -9.12
C GLU A 245 -4.45 2.86 -8.42
N TYR A 246 -3.30 3.18 -7.82
CA TYR A 246 -2.49 2.21 -7.11
C TYR A 246 -1.79 2.81 -5.90
N SER A 247 -1.50 1.95 -4.91
CA SER A 247 -0.53 2.14 -3.83
C SER A 247 0.29 0.87 -3.66
N ILE A 248 1.61 0.93 -3.85
CA ILE A 248 2.52 -0.22 -3.87
C ILE A 248 3.32 -0.31 -2.58
N GLY A 249 3.38 -1.50 -2.00
CA GLY A 249 4.21 -1.80 -0.83
C GLY A 249 3.72 -1.22 0.49
N GLN A 250 2.50 -0.69 0.52
CA GLN A 250 1.96 -0.14 1.75
C GLN A 250 1.50 -1.28 2.65
N ASN A 251 2.23 -1.50 3.75
CA ASN A 251 2.01 -2.60 4.69
C ASN A 251 2.21 -3.98 4.05
N ASN A 252 3.18 -4.11 3.15
CA ASN A 252 3.43 -5.34 2.38
C ASN A 252 2.24 -5.77 1.50
N VAL A 253 1.37 -4.82 1.17
CA VAL A 253 0.24 -4.98 0.27
C VAL A 253 0.29 -3.90 -0.82
N ASP A 254 -0.02 -4.32 -2.04
CA ASP A 254 -0.32 -3.45 -3.17
C ASP A 254 -1.84 -3.31 -3.28
N ASN A 255 -2.34 -2.09 -3.18
CA ASN A 255 -3.75 -1.77 -3.37
C ASN A 255 -3.94 -1.17 -4.75
N LEU A 256 -4.92 -1.66 -5.50
CA LEU A 256 -5.27 -1.14 -6.82
C LEU A 256 -6.78 -1.06 -6.96
N ASP A 257 -7.24 -0.07 -7.71
CA ASP A 257 -8.66 0.12 -8.00
C ASP A 257 -8.85 0.79 -9.36
N ILE A 258 -10.09 0.72 -9.84
CA ILE A 258 -10.55 1.49 -11.00
C ILE A 258 -11.48 2.58 -10.46
N SER A 259 -11.26 3.83 -10.89
CA SER A 259 -12.05 4.97 -10.43
C SER A 259 -12.70 5.71 -11.60
N LEU A 260 -14.02 5.92 -11.46
CA LEU A 260 -14.87 6.74 -12.35
C LEU A 260 -15.33 8.03 -11.65
N VAL A 261 -14.70 8.39 -10.54
CA VAL A 261 -14.95 9.65 -9.82
C VAL A 261 -14.57 10.85 -10.69
N ASP A 262 -13.59 10.69 -11.57
CA ASP A 262 -13.19 11.69 -12.58
C ASP A 262 -13.85 11.43 -13.95
N GLY A 263 -14.86 10.56 -14.02
CA GLY A 263 -15.61 10.21 -15.22
C GLY A 263 -15.09 8.96 -15.94
N PHE A 264 -15.54 8.76 -17.17
CA PHE A 264 -15.16 7.65 -18.02
C PHE A 264 -14.83 8.16 -19.42
N ASN A 265 -13.77 7.62 -20.02
CA ASN A 265 -13.43 7.87 -21.43
C ASN A 265 -13.10 6.57 -22.18
N VAL A 266 -12.21 5.75 -21.62
CA VAL A 266 -11.73 4.49 -22.21
C VAL A 266 -12.00 3.34 -21.24
N PRO A 267 -12.51 2.18 -21.70
CA PRO A 267 -12.65 1.00 -20.86
C PRO A 267 -11.28 0.52 -20.35
N ILE A 268 -11.18 0.07 -19.11
CA ILE A 268 -9.92 -0.34 -18.49
C ILE A 268 -10.07 -1.63 -17.67
N GLY A 269 -9.03 -2.45 -17.65
CA GLY A 269 -8.92 -3.63 -16.81
C GLY A 269 -7.58 -3.68 -16.09
N ILE A 270 -7.58 -4.20 -14.86
CA ILE A 270 -6.40 -4.44 -14.04
C ILE A 270 -6.36 -5.94 -13.71
N SER A 271 -5.25 -6.60 -13.99
CA SER A 271 -5.05 -8.00 -13.60
C SER A 271 -3.63 -8.23 -13.06
N PRO A 272 -3.46 -8.95 -11.94
CA PRO A 272 -2.13 -9.37 -11.49
C PRO A 272 -1.48 -10.29 -12.54
N THR A 273 -0.19 -10.10 -12.83
CA THR A 273 0.57 -10.96 -13.77
C THR A 273 0.79 -12.37 -13.22
N ASN A 274 0.81 -12.50 -11.89
CA ASN A 274 1.00 -13.77 -11.20
C ASN A 274 -0.23 -14.06 -10.33
N THR A 275 -1.03 -15.04 -10.74
CA THR A 275 -2.25 -15.49 -10.06
C THR A 275 -1.96 -16.46 -8.91
N SER A 276 -0.68 -16.78 -8.68
CA SER A 276 -0.22 -17.69 -7.62
C SER A 276 -0.33 -17.09 -6.21
N SER A 277 -0.64 -15.80 -6.10
CA SER A 277 -0.87 -15.11 -4.83
C SER A 277 -2.14 -15.65 -4.17
N LYS A 278 -1.98 -16.43 -3.09
CA LYS A 278 -3.05 -17.00 -2.26
C LYS A 278 -3.90 -15.95 -1.50
N SER A 279 -3.80 -14.66 -1.85
CA SER A 279 -4.69 -13.62 -1.32
C SER A 279 -6.04 -13.74 -2.01
N LYS A 280 -7.10 -14.06 -1.27
CA LYS A 280 -8.48 -14.11 -1.79
C LYS A 280 -8.92 -12.78 -2.45
N ASN A 281 -8.25 -11.67 -2.14
CA ASN A 281 -8.58 -10.33 -2.65
C ASN A 281 -7.67 -9.84 -3.79
N CYS A 282 -6.73 -10.67 -4.27
CA CYS A 282 -5.90 -10.35 -5.43
C CYS A 282 -6.51 -10.95 -6.70
N ARG A 283 -7.53 -10.28 -7.23
CA ARG A 283 -8.32 -10.73 -8.40
C ARG A 283 -8.24 -9.72 -9.55
N PRO A 284 -8.55 -10.10 -10.79
CA PRO A 284 -8.79 -9.13 -11.85
C PRO A 284 -10.02 -8.25 -11.55
N ILE A 285 -9.95 -6.98 -11.92
CA ILE A 285 -11.06 -6.01 -11.92
C ILE A 285 -11.14 -5.32 -13.28
N LYS A 286 -12.35 -4.95 -13.71
CA LYS A 286 -12.52 -4.25 -15.00
C LYS A 286 -13.75 -3.34 -15.03
N CYS A 287 -13.62 -2.26 -15.81
CA CYS A 287 -14.72 -1.46 -16.31
C CYS A 287 -14.67 -1.53 -17.84
N ALA A 288 -15.36 -2.54 -18.39
CA ALA A 288 -15.30 -2.89 -19.83
C ALA A 288 -16.56 -2.48 -20.61
N ALA A 289 -17.58 -1.92 -19.93
CA ALA A 289 -18.81 -1.48 -20.57
C ALA A 289 -18.58 -0.24 -21.45
N ASP A 290 -19.42 -0.06 -22.47
CA ASP A 290 -19.48 1.20 -23.21
C ASP A 290 -20.32 2.20 -22.42
N VAL A 291 -19.66 2.96 -21.53
CA VAL A 291 -20.32 3.99 -20.71
C VAL A 291 -20.62 5.26 -21.53
N ASN A 292 -19.91 5.48 -22.63
CA ASN A 292 -20.03 6.69 -23.43
C ASN A 292 -21.36 6.72 -24.20
N GLU A 293 -21.81 5.59 -24.75
CA GLU A 293 -23.07 5.50 -25.51
C GLU A 293 -24.31 5.87 -24.65
N PRO A 294 -24.57 5.22 -23.49
CA PRO A 294 -25.72 5.53 -22.65
C PRO A 294 -25.49 6.71 -21.69
N CYS A 295 -24.39 7.47 -21.85
CA CYS A 295 -24.06 8.56 -20.94
C CYS A 295 -25.23 9.57 -20.81
N PRO A 296 -25.69 9.87 -19.57
CA PRO A 296 -26.73 10.86 -19.32
C PRO A 296 -26.39 12.19 -19.98
N MET A 297 -27.41 12.86 -20.54
CA MET A 297 -27.20 14.06 -21.36
C MET A 297 -26.45 15.16 -20.60
N GLU A 298 -26.71 15.30 -19.30
CA GLU A 298 -26.08 16.31 -18.43
C GLU A 298 -24.59 16.03 -18.17
N LEU A 299 -24.12 14.81 -18.44
CA LEU A 299 -22.77 14.34 -18.16
C LEU A 299 -21.90 14.18 -19.43
N ARG A 300 -22.48 14.31 -20.62
CA ARG A 300 -21.77 14.12 -21.88
C ARG A 300 -20.71 15.20 -22.10
N ASP A 301 -19.56 14.78 -22.61
CA ASP A 301 -18.45 15.63 -23.00
C ASP A 301 -17.77 15.05 -24.26
N PRO A 302 -17.14 15.86 -25.13
CA PRO A 302 -16.38 15.33 -26.26
C PRO A 302 -15.32 14.28 -25.87
N GLY A 303 -14.75 14.39 -24.67
CA GLY A 303 -13.77 13.44 -24.14
C GLY A 303 -14.37 12.14 -23.57
N GLY A 304 -15.69 12.04 -23.38
CA GLY A 304 -16.36 10.88 -22.78
C GLY A 304 -17.57 11.25 -21.90
N CYS A 305 -17.72 10.56 -20.78
CA CYS A 305 -18.81 10.77 -19.82
C CYS A 305 -18.27 11.30 -18.48
N ASN A 306 -18.60 12.54 -18.12
CA ASN A 306 -18.18 13.14 -16.85
C ASN A 306 -18.87 12.48 -15.65
N ASN A 307 -18.20 12.48 -14.51
CA ASN A 307 -18.86 12.23 -13.23
C ASN A 307 -19.70 13.47 -12.82
N PRO A 308 -20.84 13.30 -12.12
CA PRO A 308 -21.62 14.42 -11.61
C PRO A 308 -20.84 15.40 -10.71
N CYS A 309 -19.80 14.96 -9.99
CA CYS A 309 -18.98 15.90 -9.21
C CYS A 309 -18.29 16.94 -10.10
N THR A 310 -17.73 16.51 -11.23
CA THR A 310 -17.06 17.38 -12.22
C THR A 310 -18.01 18.46 -12.75
N VAL A 311 -19.26 18.07 -13.03
CA VAL A 311 -20.28 18.93 -13.65
C VAL A 311 -20.92 19.86 -12.62
N PHE A 312 -21.45 19.31 -11.53
CA PHE A 312 -22.30 20.05 -10.60
C PHE A 312 -21.53 20.69 -9.43
N ARG A 313 -20.33 20.19 -9.11
CA ARG A 313 -19.38 20.77 -8.14
C ARG A 313 -19.96 21.08 -6.76
N ASN A 314 -20.94 20.30 -6.32
CA ASN A 314 -21.58 20.44 -5.01
C ASN A 314 -21.30 19.21 -4.11
N ASP A 315 -21.62 19.33 -2.83
CA ASP A 315 -21.26 18.32 -1.84
C ASP A 315 -22.03 17.00 -2.01
N GLN A 316 -23.23 17.04 -2.62
CA GLN A 316 -24.01 15.84 -2.91
C GLN A 316 -23.23 14.87 -3.80
N PHE A 317 -22.44 15.38 -4.76
CA PHE A 317 -21.69 14.56 -5.71
C PHE A 317 -20.19 14.47 -5.38
N CYS A 318 -19.63 15.51 -4.75
CA CYS A 318 -18.20 15.61 -4.48
C CYS A 318 -17.80 15.19 -3.06
N CYS A 319 -18.75 14.92 -2.16
CA CYS A 319 -18.49 14.40 -0.81
C CYS A 319 -17.53 15.27 0.03
N ARG A 320 -17.50 16.60 -0.14
CA ARG A 320 -16.53 17.47 0.55
C ARG A 320 -16.68 17.47 2.08
N SER A 321 -17.87 17.18 2.57
CA SER A 321 -18.20 17.07 3.99
C SER A 321 -17.99 15.66 4.57
N ASN A 322 -17.47 14.70 3.79
CA ASN A 322 -17.37 13.27 4.13
C ASN A 322 -18.70 12.59 4.47
N ILE A 323 -19.83 13.20 4.10
CA ILE A 323 -21.16 12.62 4.17
C ILE A 323 -21.72 12.64 2.75
N CYS A 324 -21.77 11.48 2.10
CA CYS A 324 -22.42 11.36 0.80
C CYS A 324 -22.96 9.95 0.56
N GLU A 325 -24.06 9.89 -0.18
CA GLU A 325 -24.82 8.68 -0.46
C GLU A 325 -24.83 8.42 -1.97
N PRO A 326 -25.02 7.16 -2.42
CA PRO A 326 -25.18 6.84 -3.83
C PRO A 326 -26.32 7.64 -4.49
N THR A 327 -26.01 8.32 -5.60
CA THR A 327 -26.96 9.09 -6.41
C THR A 327 -27.42 8.29 -7.63
N ASN A 328 -28.44 8.76 -8.35
CA ASN A 328 -28.84 8.10 -9.61
C ASN A 328 -27.71 8.11 -10.64
N TYR A 329 -26.88 9.14 -10.66
CA TYR A 329 -25.71 9.22 -11.54
C TYR A 329 -24.61 8.25 -11.12
N SER A 330 -24.26 8.14 -9.83
CA SER A 330 -23.25 7.17 -9.41
C SER A 330 -23.74 5.72 -9.58
N LYS A 331 -25.04 5.46 -9.36
CA LYS A 331 -25.67 4.16 -9.66
C LYS A 331 -25.62 3.79 -11.14
N PHE A 332 -25.71 4.76 -12.05
CA PHE A 332 -25.52 4.53 -13.48
C PHE A 332 -24.11 3.98 -13.77
N PHE A 333 -23.06 4.64 -13.27
CA PHE A 333 -21.68 4.17 -13.43
C PHE A 333 -21.48 2.81 -12.75
N LYS A 334 -22.00 2.63 -11.52
CA LYS A 334 -21.84 1.39 -10.77
C LYS A 334 -22.53 0.20 -11.43
N HIS A 335 -23.67 0.43 -12.07
CA HIS A 335 -24.39 -0.62 -12.80
C HIS A 335 -23.57 -1.15 -13.98
N LEU A 336 -22.93 -0.25 -14.74
CA LEU A 336 -22.11 -0.60 -15.90
C LEU A 336 -20.72 -1.14 -15.50
N CYS A 337 -20.17 -0.64 -14.39
CA CYS A 337 -18.85 -1.01 -13.90
C CYS A 337 -18.88 -1.30 -12.39
N PRO A 338 -19.34 -2.50 -11.98
CA PRO A 338 -19.48 -2.86 -10.56
C PRO A 338 -18.17 -2.87 -9.78
N ASP A 339 -17.05 -3.16 -10.45
CA ASP A 339 -15.71 -3.21 -9.87
C ASP A 339 -15.08 -1.82 -9.64
N ALA A 340 -15.68 -0.74 -10.12
CA ALA A 340 -15.08 0.60 -10.07
C ALA A 340 -15.72 1.49 -8.99
N TYR A 341 -14.94 2.45 -8.47
CA TYR A 341 -15.46 3.59 -7.71
C TYR A 341 -16.35 4.46 -8.60
N SER A 342 -17.58 4.67 -8.20
CA SER A 342 -18.55 5.53 -8.90
C SER A 342 -18.77 6.89 -8.24
N TYR A 343 -18.36 7.03 -6.98
CA TYR A 343 -18.37 8.26 -6.18
C TYR A 343 -17.30 8.18 -5.06
N PRO A 344 -16.90 9.29 -4.42
CA PRO A 344 -15.75 9.31 -3.51
C PRO A 344 -15.82 8.39 -2.29
N LEU A 345 -17.02 8.07 -1.76
CA LEU A 345 -17.20 7.17 -0.62
C LEU A 345 -17.81 5.82 -1.02
N ASP A 346 -17.62 5.41 -2.28
CA ASP A 346 -18.06 4.09 -2.74
C ASP A 346 -17.39 2.95 -1.96
N ASP A 347 -18.07 1.81 -1.88
CA ASP A 347 -17.74 0.72 -0.96
C ASP A 347 -16.33 0.13 -1.22
N ALA A 348 -15.70 -0.36 -0.15
CA ALA A 348 -14.36 -0.93 -0.08
C ALA A 348 -14.16 -2.20 -0.93
N THR A 349 -15.24 -2.76 -1.50
CA THR A 349 -15.21 -3.94 -2.38
C THR A 349 -14.61 -3.68 -3.77
N THR A 350 -14.31 -2.41 -4.07
CA THR A 350 -13.73 -1.91 -5.33
C THR A 350 -12.20 -1.92 -5.36
N VAL A 351 -11.55 -2.09 -4.19
CA VAL A 351 -10.09 -2.17 -4.07
C VAL A 351 -9.65 -3.63 -4.07
N ILE A 352 -8.69 -3.97 -4.93
CA ILE A 352 -7.97 -5.26 -4.85
C ILE A 352 -6.69 -5.10 -4.06
N SER A 353 -6.39 -6.11 -3.25
CA SER A 353 -5.22 -6.12 -2.37
C SER A 353 -4.36 -7.35 -2.65
N CYS A 354 -3.20 -7.11 -3.23
CA CYS A 354 -2.22 -8.12 -3.61
C CYS A 354 -1.01 -8.07 -2.68
N LEU A 355 -0.40 -9.22 -2.38
CA LEU A 355 0.84 -9.23 -1.60
C LEU A 355 1.96 -8.55 -2.40
N THR A 356 2.69 -7.65 -1.75
CA THR A 356 3.79 -6.91 -2.39
C THR A 356 4.94 -7.84 -2.77
N GLY A 357 5.59 -7.55 -3.90
CA GLY A 357 6.82 -8.24 -4.32
C GLY A 357 6.60 -9.59 -5.01
N THR A 358 5.34 -10.04 -5.16
CA THR A 358 5.01 -11.28 -5.88
C THR A 358 4.42 -11.07 -7.27
N SER A 359 4.01 -9.85 -7.62
CA SER A 359 3.17 -9.57 -8.79
C SER A 359 3.57 -8.28 -9.51
N GLY A 360 3.62 -8.32 -10.84
CA GLY A 360 3.37 -7.15 -11.68
C GLY A 360 1.88 -7.06 -11.97
N TYR A 361 1.45 -6.04 -12.72
CA TYR A 361 0.05 -5.86 -13.11
C TYR A 361 -0.06 -5.56 -14.59
N ASN A 362 -1.03 -6.16 -15.25
CA ASN A 362 -1.44 -5.77 -16.59
C ASN A 362 -2.55 -4.72 -16.47
N ILE A 363 -2.33 -3.57 -17.09
CA ILE A 363 -3.32 -2.51 -17.27
C ILE A 363 -3.73 -2.54 -18.74
N MET A 364 -4.98 -2.89 -19.04
CA MET A 364 -5.43 -3.07 -20.41
C MET A 364 -6.51 -2.06 -20.75
N PHE A 365 -6.26 -1.22 -21.76
CA PHE A 365 -7.30 -0.40 -22.37
C PHE A 365 -8.11 -1.24 -23.35
N CYS A 366 -9.45 -1.14 -23.26
CA CYS A 366 -10.40 -1.98 -23.99
C CYS A 366 -10.19 -3.50 -23.74
N PRO A 367 -10.29 -3.95 -22.46
CA PRO A 367 -10.05 -5.33 -22.06
C PRO A 367 -11.10 -6.35 -22.51
#